data_AF-A0A7J5V8K5-F1
#
_entry.id   AF-A0A7J5V8K5-F1
#
_cell.length_a   1.000
_cell.length_b   1.000
_cell.length_c   1.000
_cell.angle_alpha   90.00
_cell.angle_beta   90.00
_cell.angle_gamma   90.00
#
_symmetry.space_group_name_H-M   'P 1'
#
loop_
_entity.id
_entity.type
_entity.pdbx_description
1 polymer ?
#
loop_
_entity_poly.entity_id
_entity_poly.type
_entity_poly.pdbx_seq_one_letter_code
_entity_poly.pdbx_strand_id
1 'polypeptide(L)'
;MDYLIILIIIGTSIWVYFDAKSIGVKKGQITGIANMGPLGWFFVCLFLWIIGFPVYLAKRGEFKRINSSQPSKTSGDSLTQLEKLAEMKDKGILTEDEFNRKKQELLK
;
A
#
# COMPACT_ATOMS: atom_id res chain seq x y z
N MET A 1 9.23 0.07 -37.19
CA MET A 1 7.95 0.37 -36.50
C MET A 1 7.71 -0.58 -35.34
N ASP A 2 8.04 -1.86 -35.46
CA ASP A 2 7.76 -2.86 -34.40
C ASP A 2 8.58 -2.65 -33.12
N TYR A 3 9.85 -2.25 -33.24
CA TYR A 3 10.69 -1.92 -32.08
C TYR A 3 10.14 -0.76 -31.24
N LEU A 4 9.50 0.23 -31.87
CA LEU A 4 8.88 1.35 -31.18
C LEU A 4 7.74 0.85 -30.28
N ILE A 5 6.89 -0.04 -30.81
CA ILE A 5 5.76 -0.63 -30.08
C ILE A 5 6.28 -1.46 -28.90
N ILE A 6 7.32 -2.28 -29.11
CA ILE A 6 7.93 -3.08 -28.04
C ILE A 6 8.48 -2.18 -26.92
N LEU A 7 9.19 -1.09 -27.27
CA LEU A 7 9.69 -0.13 -26.27
C LEU A 7 8.56 0.54 -25.49
N ILE A 8 7.45 0.88 -26.15
CA ILE A 8 6.25 1.43 -25.49
C ILE A 8 5.66 0.41 -24.51
N ILE A 9 5.53 -0.86 -24.91
CA ILE A 9 4.99 -1.92 -24.06
C ILE A 9 5.86 -2.11 -22.82
N ILE A 10 7.19 -2.19 -23.00
CA ILE A 10 8.13 -2.35 -21.88
C ILE A 10 8.09 -1.12 -20.96
N GLY A 11 8.19 0.08 -21.54
CA GLY A 11 8.18 1.34 -20.79
C GLY A 11 6.90 1.54 -19.98
N THR A 12 5.74 1.30 -20.59
CA THR A 12 4.44 1.41 -19.90
C THR A 12 4.26 0.32 -18.84
N SER A 13 4.76 -0.89 -19.05
CA SER A 13 4.73 -1.96 -18.04
C SER A 13 5.58 -1.60 -16.82
N ILE A 14 6.80 -1.11 -17.04
CA ILE A 14 7.67 -0.61 -15.97
C ILE A 14 6.99 0.54 -15.22
N TRP A 15 6.39 1.48 -15.96
CA TRP A 15 5.66 2.60 -15.36
C TRP A 15 4.50 2.11 -14.49
N VAL A 16 3.71 1.13 -14.94
CA VAL A 16 2.62 0.52 -14.17
C VAL A 16 3.12 -0.04 -12.84
N TYR A 17 4.30 -0.68 -12.81
CA TYR A 17 4.89 -1.17 -11.56
C TYR A 17 5.12 -0.04 -10.55
N PHE A 18 5.76 1.05 -10.99
CA PHE A 18 6.05 2.19 -10.12
C PHE A 18 4.79 2.97 -9.73
N ASP A 19 3.84 3.15 -10.64
CA ASP A 19 2.54 3.76 -10.35
C ASP A 19 1.74 2.91 -9.35
N ALA A 20 1.72 1.59 -9.49
CA ALA A 20 1.06 0.70 -8.55
C ALA A 20 1.71 0.77 -7.16
N LYS A 21 3.03 0.91 -7.09
CA LYS A 21 3.72 1.12 -5.80
C LYS A 21 3.44 2.49 -5.21
N SER A 22 3.42 3.55 -6.02
CA SER A 22 3.20 4.92 -5.54
C SER A 22 1.79 5.12 -4.99
N ILE A 23 0.78 4.49 -5.61
CA ILE A 23 -0.61 4.54 -5.12
C ILE A 23 -0.89 3.51 -4.03
N GLY A 24 0.06 2.63 -3.71
CA GLY A 24 -0.04 1.65 -2.62
C GLY A 24 -0.85 0.40 -2.93
N VAL A 25 -0.86 -0.08 -4.18
CA VAL A 25 -1.54 -1.34 -4.56
C VAL A 25 -0.99 -2.51 -3.75
N LYS A 26 -1.90 -3.30 -3.17
CA LYS A 26 -1.63 -4.51 -2.39
C LYS A 26 -2.55 -5.63 -2.85
N LYS A 27 -2.06 -6.86 -2.73
CA LYS A 27 -2.87 -8.05 -2.93
C LYS A 27 -3.94 -8.11 -1.84
N GLY A 28 -5.18 -8.41 -2.21
CA GLY A 28 -6.34 -8.49 -1.31
C GLY A 28 -7.28 -7.28 -1.34
N GLN A 29 -6.98 -6.22 -2.09
CA GLN A 29 -7.74 -4.97 -2.02
C GLN A 29 -9.05 -4.97 -2.80
N ILE A 30 -9.09 -5.65 -3.94
CA ILE A 30 -10.28 -5.75 -4.79
C ILE A 30 -10.63 -7.22 -4.98
N THR A 31 -11.89 -7.51 -5.30
CA THR A 31 -12.32 -8.89 -5.58
C THR A 31 -12.12 -9.25 -7.06
N GLY A 32 -12.03 -10.55 -7.35
CA GLY A 32 -11.87 -11.07 -8.71
C GLY A 32 -10.44 -11.20 -9.20
N ILE A 33 -10.28 -11.44 -10.51
CA ILE A 33 -9.00 -11.77 -11.16
C ILE A 33 -7.99 -10.61 -11.16
N ALA A 34 -8.46 -9.38 -10.98
CA ALA A 34 -7.63 -8.17 -10.91
C ALA A 34 -6.99 -7.96 -9.52
N ASN A 35 -7.22 -8.88 -8.57
CA ASN A 35 -6.70 -8.82 -7.20
C ASN A 35 -5.20 -9.15 -7.12
N MET A 36 -4.38 -8.34 -7.78
CA MET A 36 -2.95 -8.55 -7.93
C MET A 36 -2.16 -7.40 -7.30
N GLY A 37 -0.96 -7.73 -6.82
CA GLY A 37 0.01 -6.71 -6.39
C GLY A 37 0.72 -6.03 -7.57
N PRO A 38 1.58 -5.04 -7.30
CA PRO A 38 2.31 -4.28 -8.33
C PRO A 38 3.07 -5.15 -9.33
N LEU A 39 3.69 -6.24 -8.85
CA LEU A 39 4.45 -7.15 -9.71
C LEU A 39 3.53 -7.99 -10.61
N GLY A 40 2.33 -8.34 -10.14
CA GLY A 40 1.35 -9.04 -10.98
C GLY A 40 0.86 -8.13 -12.12
N TRP A 41 0.54 -6.87 -11.80
CA TRP A 41 0.16 -5.88 -12.81
C TRP A 41 1.26 -5.60 -13.84
N PHE A 42 2.54 -5.57 -13.40
CA PHE A 42 3.69 -5.48 -14.30
C PHE A 42 3.70 -6.62 -15.33
N PHE A 43 3.64 -7.88 -14.89
CA PHE A 43 3.71 -9.02 -15.80
C PHE A 43 2.48 -9.14 -16.70
N VAL A 44 1.29 -8.82 -16.18
CA VAL A 44 0.06 -8.77 -16.99
C VAL A 44 0.17 -7.70 -18.08
N CYS A 45 0.70 -6.51 -17.78
CA CYS A 45 0.94 -5.48 -18.79
C CYS A 45 2.06 -5.84 -19.77
N LEU A 46 3.09 -6.58 -19.32
CA LEU A 46 4.21 -6.99 -20.16
C LEU A 46 3.80 -8.04 -21.20
N PHE A 47 3.01 -9.04 -20.81
CA PHE A 47 2.64 -10.17 -21.67
C PHE A 47 1.26 -10.02 -22.35
N LEU A 48 0.33 -9.30 -21.72
CA LEU A 48 -1.04 -9.11 -22.20
C LEU A 48 -1.39 -7.63 -22.36
N TRP A 49 -0.44 -6.82 -22.84
CA TRP A 49 -0.53 -5.36 -22.86
C TRP A 49 -1.88 -4.79 -23.33
N ILE A 50 -2.42 -5.30 -24.44
CA ILE A 50 -3.70 -4.86 -25.04
C ILE A 50 -4.87 -4.91 -24.06
N ILE A 51 -4.89 -5.88 -23.15
CA ILE A 51 -5.97 -6.07 -22.17
C ILE A 51 -5.51 -5.61 -20.78
N GLY A 52 -4.31 -6.00 -20.38
CA GLY A 52 -3.74 -5.73 -19.06
C GLY A 52 -3.62 -4.25 -18.74
N PHE A 53 -3.13 -3.45 -19.69
CA PHE A 53 -2.93 -2.02 -19.48
C PHE A 53 -4.26 -1.24 -19.36
N PRO A 54 -5.25 -1.41 -20.26
CA PRO A 54 -6.56 -0.78 -20.07
C PRO A 54 -7.26 -1.20 -18.78
N VAL A 55 -7.19 -2.47 -18.41
CA VAL A 55 -7.79 -2.98 -17.16
C VAL A 55 -7.10 -2.37 -15.94
N TYR A 56 -5.77 -2.22 -15.95
CA TYR A 56 -5.04 -1.53 -14.90
C TYR A 56 -5.54 -0.10 -14.72
N LEU A 57 -5.64 0.67 -15.81
CA LEU A 57 -6.10 2.06 -15.76
C LEU A 57 -7.53 2.18 -15.23
N ALA A 58 -8.43 1.28 -15.62
CA ALA A 58 -9.79 1.23 -15.11
C ALA A 58 -9.84 0.96 -13.59
N LYS A 59 -8.99 0.04 -13.09
CA LYS A 59 -8.92 -0.32 -11.67
C LYS A 59 -8.09 0.64 -10.81
N ARG A 60 -7.23 1.45 -11.42
CA ARG A 60 -6.39 2.43 -10.73
C ARG A 60 -7.19 3.37 -9.82
N GLY A 61 -8.35 3.85 -10.28
CA GLY A 61 -9.23 4.71 -9.49
C GLY A 61 -9.75 4.02 -8.23
N GLU A 62 -10.07 2.73 -8.32
CA GLU A 62 -10.54 1.91 -7.21
C GLU A 62 -9.45 1.71 -6.15
N PHE A 63 -8.22 1.37 -6.58
CA PHE A 63 -7.08 1.24 -5.67
C PHE A 63 -6.78 2.54 -4.92
N LYS A 64 -6.80 3.69 -5.63
CA LYS A 64 -6.62 5.00 -4.99
C LYS A 64 -7.68 5.27 -3.93
N ARG A 65 -8.95 4.99 -4.23
CA ARG A 65 -10.04 5.16 -3.27
C ARG A 65 -9.88 4.28 -2.04
N ILE A 66 -9.53 3.01 -2.22
CA ILE A 66 -9.31 2.09 -1.10
C ILE A 66 -8.16 2.59 -0.23
N ASN A 67 -7.04 3.00 -0.85
CA ASN A 67 -5.87 3.48 -0.11
C ASN A 67 -6.07 4.85 0.54
N SER A 68 -6.93 5.71 -0.01
CA SER A 68 -7.31 6.98 0.64
C SER A 68 -8.34 6.80 1.76
N SER A 69 -9.14 5.73 1.72
CA SER A 69 -10.18 5.46 2.72
C SER A 69 -9.70 4.59 3.88
N GLN A 70 -8.55 3.93 3.74
CA GLN A 70 -7.93 3.22 4.85
C GLN A 70 -7.42 4.25 5.86
N PRO A 71 -7.78 4.13 7.16
CA PRO A 71 -7.15 4.94 8.19
C PRO A 71 -5.64 4.69 8.09
N SER A 72 -4.86 5.76 8.01
CA SER A 72 -3.42 5.70 7.86
C SER A 72 -2.86 4.66 8.82
N LYS A 73 -1.96 3.79 8.33
CA LYS A 73 -1.29 2.75 9.14
C LYS A 73 -0.69 3.30 10.45
N THR A 74 -0.42 4.61 10.51
CA THR A 74 -0.08 5.39 11.71
C THR A 74 -1.03 5.14 12.89
N SER A 75 -2.34 5.06 12.68
CA SER A 75 -3.31 4.91 13.77
C SER A 75 -3.24 3.52 14.41
N GLY A 76 -3.05 2.46 13.61
CA GLY A 76 -2.92 1.09 14.13
C GLY A 76 -1.58 0.83 14.83
N ASP A 77 -0.50 1.44 14.33
CA ASP A 77 0.84 1.37 14.95
C ASP A 77 0.87 2.15 16.28
N SER A 78 0.25 3.33 16.35
CA SER A 78 0.13 4.08 17.60
C SER A 78 -0.67 3.31 18.65
N LEU A 79 -1.75 2.62 18.26
CA LEU A 79 -2.53 1.81 19.19
C LEU A 79 -1.75 0.60 19.73
N THR A 80 -1.03 -0.12 18.87
CA THR A 80 -0.17 -1.24 19.31
C THR A 80 1.04 -0.79 20.12
N GLN A 81 1.57 0.42 19.86
CA GLN A 81 2.62 1.02 20.70
C GLN A 81 2.08 1.45 22.06
N LEU A 82 0.87 2.02 22.13
CA LEU A 82 0.19 2.33 23.39
C LEU A 82 -0.08 1.08 24.22
N GLU A 83 -0.48 -0.03 23.58
CA GLU A 83 -0.72 -1.32 24.24
C GLU A 83 0.58 -1.90 24.83
N LYS A 84 1.68 -1.87 24.07
CA LYS A 84 3.00 -2.28 24.58
C LYS A 84 3.51 -1.38 25.72
N LEU A 85 3.23 -0.08 25.65
CA LEU A 85 3.57 0.86 26.72
C LEU A 85 2.75 0.58 27.99
N ALA A 86 1.48 0.20 27.86
CA ALA A 86 0.63 -0.19 28.98
C ALA A 86 1.13 -1.49 29.64
N GLU A 87 1.52 -2.49 28.85
CA GLU A 87 2.13 -3.72 29.39
C GLU A 87 3.45 -3.45 30.14
N MET A 88 4.29 -2.52 29.66
CA MET A 88 5.54 -2.17 30.35
C MET A 88 5.31 -1.44 31.67
N LYS A 89 4.24 -0.64 31.74
CA LYS A 89 3.77 0.01 32.97
C LYS A 89 3.27 -1.02 33.98
N ASP A 90 2.41 -1.95 33.55
CA ASP A 90 1.84 -2.98 34.42
C ASP A 90 2.91 -3.95 34.97
N LYS A 91 4.02 -4.15 34.23
CA LYS A 91 5.20 -4.90 34.70
C LYS A 91 6.07 -4.13 35.70
N GLY A 92 5.73 -2.89 36.03
CA GLY A 92 6.52 -2.03 36.93
C GLY A 92 7.87 -1.59 36.37
N ILE A 93 8.09 -1.76 35.06
CA ILE A 93 9.33 -1.35 34.37
C ILE A 93 9.32 0.16 34.12
N LEU A 94 8.13 0.75 34.00
CA LEU A 94 7.93 2.15 33.70
C LEU A 94 7.13 2.82 34.82
N THR A 95 7.56 4.01 35.23
CA THR A 95 6.81 4.83 36.19
C THR A 95 5.60 5.49 35.52
N GLU A 96 4.57 5.81 36.32
CA GLU A 96 3.32 6.45 35.85
C GLU A 96 3.60 7.72 35.03
N ASP A 97 4.61 8.48 35.44
CA ASP A 97 5.03 9.74 34.82
C ASP A 97 5.66 9.54 33.45
N GLU A 98 6.51 8.52 33.29
CA GLU A 98 7.14 8.19 32.00
C GLU A 98 6.14 7.63 30.99
N PHE A 99 5.14 6.89 31.46
CA PHE A 99 4.03 6.42 30.62
C PHE A 99 3.20 7.60 30.09
N ASN A 100 2.83 8.54 30.97
CA ASN A 100 2.05 9.72 30.58
C ASN A 100 2.78 10.61 29.57
N ARG A 101 4.11 10.76 29.71
CA ARG A 101 4.93 11.53 28.76
C ARG A 101 4.90 10.92 27.36
N LYS A 102 5.10 9.60 27.24
CA LYS A 102 5.07 8.89 25.95
C LYS A 102 3.68 8.84 25.32
N LYS A 103 2.63 8.75 26.14
CA LYS A 103 1.24 8.82 25.66
C LYS A 103 0.94 10.18 25.02
N GLN A 104 1.42 11.28 25.62
CA GLN A 104 1.25 12.62 25.06
C GLN A 104 2.06 12.83 23.77
N GLU A 105 3.26 12.26 23.65
CA GLU A 105 4.02 12.29 22.39
C GLU A 105 3.32 11.54 21.25
N LEU A 106 2.69 10.40 21.54
CA LEU A 106 1.99 9.57 20.55
C LEU A 106 0.66 10.14 20.06
N LEU A 107 0.07 11.09 20.80
CA LEU A 107 -1.21 11.73 20.48
C LEU A 107 -1.06 13.10 19.82
N LYS A 108 0.17 13.53 19.53
CA LYS A 108 0.51 14.82 18.92
C LYS A 108 0.59 14.70 17.40
#